data_AF-A0AA37P1C9-F1
#
_entry.id   AF-A0AA37P1C9-F1
#
_cell.length_a   1.000
_cell.length_b   1.000
_cell.length_c   1.000
_cell.angle_alpha   90.00
_cell.angle_beta   90.00
_cell.angle_gamma   90.00
#
_symmetry.space_group_name_H-M   'P 1'
#
loop_
_entity.id
_entity.type
_entity.pdbx_description
1 polymer ?
#
loop_
_entity_poly.entity_id
_entity_poly.type
_entity_poly.pdbx_seq_one_letter_code
_entity_poly.pdbx_strand_id
1 'polypeptide(L)'
;MSQENLPNFNEQFKAALEEFDIIRKEETRISASGEEFVLVENVTKRLTSALPSPAYQTDSMYVDKLDRLAQTAYFQHNSNPPHLRRRDYDDYLSVFYILLDIGAPALIHQFRECNFNTDALPIDYPRLLRYIPSPSRFADFHKRFYKQQFCWCPIRFEMGMGRKYPDCISPFSFKHKITPYRDGKGPRENTASLYEIDVPEELVGPELRKSMASARVERQEKGTHGGNSKGYLH
;
A
#
# COMPACT_ATOMS: atom_id res chain seq x y z
N MET A 1 29.88 16.06 32.82
CA MET A 1 28.59 15.58 32.29
C MET A 1 28.90 14.83 31.02
N SER A 2 28.65 13.53 31.05
CA SER A 2 29.08 12.56 30.06
C SER A 2 28.35 12.78 28.73
N GLN A 3 29.06 12.69 27.61
CA GLN A 3 28.48 12.65 26.28
C GLN A 3 27.53 11.44 26.21
N GLU A 4 26.23 11.70 26.27
CA GLU A 4 25.21 10.69 26.01
C GLU A 4 25.38 10.19 24.58
N ASN A 5 25.42 8.86 24.44
CA ASN A 5 25.44 8.14 23.18
C ASN A 5 24.25 8.60 22.32
N LEU A 6 24.48 9.51 21.38
CA LEU A 6 23.48 9.82 20.36
C LEU A 6 23.11 8.50 19.65
N PRO A 7 21.82 8.15 19.54
CA PRO A 7 21.40 6.93 18.85
C PRO A 7 21.94 6.93 17.42
N ASN A 8 22.46 5.79 16.95
CA ASN A 8 22.86 5.64 15.56
C ASN A 8 21.61 5.53 14.66
N PHE A 9 20.98 6.67 14.36
CA PHE A 9 19.75 6.76 13.59
C PHE A 9 19.87 6.15 12.18
N ASN A 10 21.09 6.13 11.61
CA ASN A 10 21.33 5.56 10.29
C ASN A 10 21.18 4.03 10.30
N GLU A 11 21.81 3.35 11.25
CA GLU A 11 21.68 1.89 11.41
C GLU A 11 20.24 1.49 11.78
N GLN A 12 19.61 2.26 12.68
CA GLN A 12 18.22 2.02 13.05
C GLN A 12 17.26 2.20 11.86
N PHE A 13 17.49 3.22 11.02
CA PHE A 13 16.70 3.44 9.81
C PHE A 13 16.88 2.29 8.82
N LYS A 14 18.11 1.82 8.58
CA LYS A 14 18.36 0.67 7.69
C LYS A 14 17.62 -0.59 8.15
N ALA A 15 17.72 -0.93 9.44
CA ALA A 15 17.00 -2.08 9.98
C ALA A 15 15.48 -1.92 9.87
N ALA A 16 14.96 -0.72 10.16
CA ALA A 16 13.52 -0.44 10.01
C ALA A 16 13.06 -0.49 8.54
N LEU A 17 13.90 -0.05 7.61
CA LEU A 17 13.63 -0.10 6.18
C LEU A 17 13.62 -1.55 5.65
N GLU A 18 14.56 -2.39 6.10
CA GLU A 18 14.56 -3.82 5.76
C GLU A 18 13.29 -4.53 6.25
N GLU A 19 12.84 -4.23 7.46
CA GLU A 19 11.56 -4.74 7.97
C GLU A 19 10.36 -4.25 7.13
N PHE A 20 10.38 -2.97 6.73
CA PHE A 20 9.37 -2.42 5.82
C PHE A 20 9.37 -3.14 4.47
N ASP A 21 10.53 -3.40 3.88
CA ASP A 21 10.65 -4.07 2.57
C ASP A 21 10.10 -5.50 2.61
N ILE A 22 10.33 -6.22 3.72
CA ILE A 22 9.75 -7.55 3.95
C ILE A 22 8.21 -7.45 4.00
N ILE A 23 7.66 -6.55 4.83
CA ILE A 23 6.21 -6.37 4.96
C ILE A 23 5.60 -5.96 3.62
N ARG A 24 6.19 -4.97 2.95
CA ARG A 24 5.78 -4.50 1.62
C ARG A 24 5.70 -5.66 0.63
N LYS A 25 6.73 -6.50 0.56
CA LYS A 25 6.77 -7.66 -0.33
C LYS A 25 5.71 -8.69 0.01
N GLU A 26 5.52 -8.99 1.29
CA GLU A 26 4.50 -9.94 1.76
C GLU A 26 3.06 -9.46 1.50
N GLU A 27 2.83 -8.16 1.51
CA GLU A 27 1.53 -7.54 1.22
C GLU A 27 1.36 -7.10 -0.25
N THR A 28 2.34 -7.38 -1.11
CA THR A 28 2.26 -7.14 -2.55
C THR A 28 1.46 -8.26 -3.23
N ARG A 29 0.61 -7.89 -4.19
CA ARG A 29 -0.18 -8.80 -5.03
C ARG A 29 0.02 -8.42 -6.50
N ILE A 30 -0.24 -9.37 -7.39
CA ILE A 30 -0.21 -9.17 -8.83
C ILE A 30 -1.64 -9.24 -9.34
N SER A 31 -2.07 -8.23 -10.09
CA SER A 31 -3.38 -8.21 -10.73
C SER A 31 -3.44 -9.21 -11.90
N ALA A 32 -4.65 -9.50 -12.37
CA ALA A 32 -4.89 -10.29 -13.57
C ALA A 32 -4.33 -9.61 -14.84
N SER A 33 -4.06 -8.30 -14.80
CA SER A 33 -3.35 -7.56 -15.85
C SER A 33 -1.82 -7.65 -15.74
N GLY A 34 -1.28 -8.28 -14.69
CA GLY A 34 0.16 -8.42 -14.46
C GLY A 34 0.80 -7.23 -13.72
N GLU A 35 0.00 -6.34 -13.16
CA GLU A 35 0.47 -5.14 -12.46
C GLU A 35 0.56 -5.40 -10.95
N GLU A 36 1.62 -4.91 -10.31
CA GLU A 36 1.82 -5.07 -8.87
C GLU A 36 1.06 -3.99 -8.09
N PHE A 37 0.34 -4.41 -7.05
CA PHE A 37 -0.28 -3.50 -6.10
C PHE A 37 -0.11 -3.97 -4.65
N VAL A 38 -0.16 -3.04 -3.71
CA VAL A 38 0.09 -3.29 -2.29
C VAL A 38 -1.19 -3.12 -1.48
N LEU A 39 -1.43 -4.03 -0.54
CA LEU A 39 -2.52 -3.93 0.43
C LEU A 39 -2.14 -2.95 1.56
N VAL A 40 -2.30 -1.65 1.30
CA VAL A 40 -1.85 -0.55 2.18
C VAL A 40 -2.36 -0.70 3.62
N GLU A 41 -3.62 -1.10 3.80
CA GLU A 41 -4.20 -1.30 5.14
C GLU A 41 -3.50 -2.42 5.91
N ASN A 42 -3.07 -3.49 5.24
CA ASN A 42 -2.36 -4.59 5.87
C ASN A 42 -0.93 -4.19 6.23
N VAL A 43 -0.23 -3.49 5.33
CA VAL A 43 1.10 -2.91 5.60
C VAL A 43 1.03 -2.03 6.84
N THR A 44 0.06 -1.10 6.87
CA THR A 44 -0.15 -0.18 7.99
C THR A 44 -0.40 -0.96 9.28
N LYS A 45 -1.36 -1.91 9.28
CA LYS A 45 -1.67 -2.74 10.44
C LYS A 45 -0.43 -3.46 10.98
N ARG A 46 0.41 -4.03 10.10
CA ARG A 46 1.63 -4.76 10.49
C ARG A 46 2.77 -3.87 10.97
N LEU A 47 2.84 -2.62 10.51
CA LEU A 47 3.80 -1.63 11.03
C LEU A 47 3.33 -1.01 12.35
N THR A 48 2.02 -0.91 12.55
CA THR A 48 1.43 -0.40 13.80
C THR A 48 1.19 -1.48 14.85
N SER A 49 1.37 -2.76 14.52
CA SER A 49 1.26 -3.83 15.51
C SER A 49 2.38 -3.68 16.54
N ALA A 50 2.03 -3.91 17.81
CA ALA A 50 2.97 -3.74 18.91
C ALA A 50 4.25 -4.54 18.64
N LEU A 51 5.40 -3.89 18.85
CA LEU A 51 6.70 -4.55 18.78
C LEU A 51 6.65 -5.77 19.72
N PRO A 52 7.04 -6.98 19.25
CA PRO A 52 7.12 -8.13 20.14
C PRO A 52 8.14 -7.80 21.22
N SER A 53 7.65 -7.54 22.44
CA SER A 53 8.49 -7.23 23.58
C SER A 53 9.43 -8.41 23.85
N PRO A 54 10.76 -8.22 23.89
CA PRO A 54 11.65 -9.24 24.40
C PRO A 54 12.33 -8.69 25.65
N ALA A 55 11.70 -8.85 26.81
CA ALA A 55 12.34 -8.97 28.14
C ALA A 55 13.47 -7.99 28.58
N TYR A 56 13.79 -6.95 27.79
CA TYR A 56 14.96 -6.07 27.92
C TYR A 56 14.75 -4.78 27.13
N GLN A 57 13.71 -3.99 27.41
CA GLN A 57 13.68 -2.58 26.97
C GLN A 57 13.13 -1.71 28.08
N THR A 58 14.06 -1.17 28.86
CA THR A 58 13.84 -0.09 29.81
C THR A 58 13.74 1.29 29.13
N ASP A 59 13.65 1.37 27.79
CA ASP A 59 13.82 2.64 27.06
C ASP A 59 13.28 2.61 25.61
N SER A 60 12.04 2.17 25.38
CA SER A 60 11.48 2.22 24.01
C SER A 60 11.10 3.66 23.63
N MET A 61 12.04 4.38 23.02
CA MET A 61 11.84 5.72 22.43
C MET A 61 10.73 5.76 21.37
N TYR A 62 10.32 4.60 20.84
CA TYR A 62 9.34 4.47 19.77
C TYR A 62 8.08 3.73 20.23
N VAL A 63 6.92 4.13 19.71
CA VAL A 63 5.62 3.53 20.04
C VAL A 63 5.39 2.20 19.29
N ASP A 64 5.78 2.15 18.01
CA ASP A 64 5.63 0.99 17.14
C ASP A 64 6.67 1.03 16.01
N LYS A 65 6.60 0.06 15.06
CA LYS A 65 7.57 -0.01 13.95
C LYS A 65 7.43 1.16 13.00
N LEU A 66 6.20 1.64 12.77
CA LEU A 66 5.94 2.79 11.91
C LEU A 66 6.54 4.07 12.50
N ASP A 67 6.36 4.28 13.80
CA ASP A 67 6.93 5.41 14.53
C ASP A 67 8.46 5.39 14.48
N ARG A 68 9.08 4.22 14.73
CA ARG A 68 10.52 4.03 14.56
C ARG A 68 10.97 4.37 13.13
N LEU A 69 10.28 3.85 12.12
CA LEU A 69 10.63 4.08 10.71
C LEU A 69 10.51 5.57 10.34
N ALA A 70 9.44 6.24 10.74
CA ALA A 70 9.20 7.65 10.45
C ALA A 70 10.22 8.56 11.16
N GLN A 71 10.47 8.34 12.46
CA GLN A 71 11.43 9.15 13.22
C GLN A 71 12.85 8.98 12.68
N THR A 72 13.31 7.74 12.53
CA THR A 72 14.68 7.46 12.05
C THR A 72 14.92 7.95 10.62
N ALA A 73 13.90 7.91 9.74
CA ALA A 73 13.97 8.46 8.38
C ALA A 73 14.27 9.97 8.34
N TYR A 74 13.82 10.71 9.36
CA TYR A 74 14.02 12.15 9.49
C TYR A 74 15.32 12.50 10.20
N PHE A 75 15.61 11.85 11.32
CA PHE A 75 16.77 12.15 12.15
C PHE A 75 18.10 11.74 11.49
N GLN A 76 18.10 10.85 10.49
CA GLN A 76 19.32 10.53 9.73
C GLN A 76 19.85 11.70 8.87
N HIS A 77 19.01 12.68 8.54
CA HIS A 77 19.36 13.78 7.63
C HIS A 77 19.22 15.17 8.25
N ASN A 78 18.50 15.29 9.37
CA ASN A 78 18.25 16.57 10.02
C ASN A 78 18.49 16.46 11.51
N SER A 79 19.33 17.34 12.05
CA SER A 79 19.56 17.45 13.49
C SER A 79 18.34 18.00 14.25
N ASN A 80 17.45 18.72 13.55
CA ASN A 80 16.21 19.29 14.07
C ASN A 80 15.07 19.06 13.04
N PRO A 81 14.56 17.83 12.89
CA PRO A 81 13.45 17.59 11.98
C PRO A 81 12.17 18.29 12.51
N PRO A 82 11.23 18.66 11.63
CA PRO A 82 9.92 19.11 12.09
C PRO A 82 9.32 18.02 12.98
N HIS A 83 8.85 18.39 14.17
CA HIS A 83 8.14 17.49 15.07
C HIS A 83 6.80 17.11 14.43
N LEU A 84 6.82 16.13 13.54
CA LEU A 84 5.64 15.49 13.02
C LEU A 84 5.17 14.49 14.06
N ARG A 85 4.01 14.75 14.66
CA ARG A 85 3.36 13.81 15.57
C ARG A 85 2.75 12.69 14.74
N ARG A 86 2.54 11.51 15.32
CA ARG A 86 1.89 10.36 14.67
C ARG A 86 0.64 10.74 13.86
N ARG A 87 -0.22 11.59 14.42
CA ARG A 87 -1.46 12.06 13.77
C ARG A 87 -1.20 12.82 12.47
N ASP A 88 -0.05 13.47 12.34
CA ASP A 88 0.35 14.20 11.13
C ASP A 88 0.80 13.22 10.02
N TYR A 89 1.14 11.97 10.36
CA TYR A 89 1.50 10.92 9.40
C TYR A 89 0.30 10.09 8.93
N ASP A 90 -0.73 9.93 9.77
CA ASP A 90 -1.86 9.05 9.47
C ASP A 90 -2.54 9.42 8.12
N ASP A 91 -2.69 10.72 7.85
CA ASP A 91 -3.26 11.20 6.58
C ASP A 91 -2.30 11.04 5.40
N TYR A 92 -1.01 10.83 5.63
CA TYR A 92 0.05 10.84 4.63
C TYR A 92 0.77 9.49 4.46
N LEU A 93 0.26 8.42 5.07
CA LEU A 93 0.93 7.11 5.10
C LEU A 93 1.25 6.56 3.71
N SER A 94 0.30 6.63 2.76
CA SER A 94 0.54 6.13 1.41
C SER A 94 1.64 6.92 0.70
N VAL A 95 1.65 8.24 0.88
CA VAL A 95 2.72 9.12 0.36
C VAL A 95 4.05 8.76 0.99
N PHE A 96 4.08 8.55 2.30
CA PHE A 96 5.28 8.16 3.02
C PHE A 96 5.84 6.81 2.53
N TYR A 97 4.98 5.81 2.30
CA TYR A 97 5.39 4.52 1.75
C TYR A 97 5.93 4.64 0.31
N ILE A 98 5.33 5.47 -0.53
CA ILE A 98 5.87 5.77 -1.87
C ILE A 98 7.25 6.41 -1.76
N LEU A 99 7.43 7.36 -0.83
CA LEU A 99 8.70 8.02 -0.61
C LEU A 99 9.77 7.06 -0.07
N LEU A 100 9.40 6.08 0.76
CA LEU A 100 10.30 5.01 1.20
C LEU A 100 10.74 4.16 0.00
N ASP A 101 9.81 3.71 -0.85
CA ASP A 101 10.09 2.90 -2.05
C ASP A 101 11.07 3.58 -3.02
N ILE A 102 10.99 4.91 -3.16
CA ILE A 102 11.88 5.65 -4.04
C ILE A 102 13.14 6.18 -3.33
N GLY A 103 13.31 5.90 -2.04
CA GLY A 103 14.49 6.31 -1.26
C GLY A 103 14.54 7.80 -0.92
N ALA A 104 13.39 8.47 -0.77
CA ALA A 104 13.29 9.88 -0.40
C ALA A 104 12.30 10.18 0.75
N PRO A 105 12.28 9.41 1.85
CA PRO A 105 11.31 9.58 2.93
C PRO A 105 11.38 10.95 3.63
N ALA A 106 12.53 11.62 3.61
CA ALA A 106 12.72 12.94 4.22
C ALA A 106 11.87 14.04 3.58
N LEU A 107 11.31 13.82 2.37
CA LEU A 107 10.52 14.82 1.64
C LEU A 107 9.04 14.86 2.03
N ILE A 108 8.57 14.01 2.95
CA ILE A 108 7.14 13.93 3.31
C ILE A 108 6.58 15.27 3.81
N HIS A 109 7.41 16.12 4.41
CA HIS A 109 7.04 17.49 4.79
C HIS A 109 6.57 18.36 3.60
N GLN A 110 7.18 18.20 2.41
CA GLN A 110 6.80 18.98 1.22
C GLN A 110 5.40 18.62 0.73
N PHE A 111 5.05 17.32 0.81
CA PHE A 111 3.70 16.85 0.48
C PHE A 111 2.68 17.37 1.49
N ARG A 112 3.04 17.44 2.78
CA ARG A 112 2.21 18.05 3.81
C ARG A 112 1.94 19.53 3.55
N GLU A 113 2.98 20.30 3.24
CA GLU A 113 2.86 21.73 2.94
C GLU A 113 1.99 22.02 1.70
N CYS A 114 1.95 21.08 0.74
CA CYS A 114 1.11 21.17 -0.45
C CYS A 114 -0.28 20.51 -0.28
N ASN A 115 -0.59 19.99 0.91
CA ASN A 115 -1.81 19.22 1.21
C ASN A 115 -2.03 18.04 0.24
N PHE A 116 -0.96 17.38 -0.16
CA PHE A 116 -0.97 16.15 -0.96
C PHE A 116 -0.96 14.95 -0.01
N ASN A 117 -2.11 14.69 0.60
CA ASN A 117 -2.33 13.58 1.52
C ASN A 117 -2.67 12.27 0.76
N THR A 118 -2.95 11.20 1.50
CA THR A 118 -3.31 9.88 0.95
C THR A 118 -4.55 9.94 0.05
N ASP A 119 -5.54 10.76 0.41
CA ASP A 119 -6.76 10.92 -0.38
C ASP A 119 -6.55 11.71 -1.69
N ALA A 120 -5.45 12.47 -1.77
CA ALA A 120 -5.06 13.20 -2.97
C ALA A 120 -4.35 12.31 -4.01
N LEU A 121 -4.02 11.06 -3.68
CA LEU A 121 -3.41 10.12 -4.60
C LEU A 121 -4.45 9.44 -5.52
N PRO A 122 -4.08 9.10 -6.78
CA PRO A 122 -2.82 9.43 -7.44
C PRO A 122 -2.76 10.92 -7.84
N ILE A 123 -1.58 11.52 -7.70
CA ILE A 123 -1.28 12.90 -8.11
C ILE A 123 -0.85 12.88 -9.58
N ASP A 124 -1.47 13.74 -10.38
CA ASP A 124 -1.08 13.90 -11.78
C ASP A 124 0.34 14.46 -11.92
N TYR A 125 1.03 14.03 -12.99
CA TYR A 125 2.44 14.38 -13.21
C TYR A 125 2.69 15.90 -13.27
N PRO A 126 1.87 16.71 -13.97
CA PRO A 126 2.03 18.17 -13.97
C PRO A 126 1.91 18.83 -12.59
N ARG A 127 0.96 18.40 -11.75
CA ARG A 127 0.85 18.90 -10.37
C ARG A 127 2.07 18.53 -9.54
N LEU A 128 2.55 17.29 -9.65
CA LEU A 128 3.73 16.85 -8.92
C LEU A 128 4.95 17.72 -9.28
N LEU A 129 5.17 17.98 -10.57
CA LEU A 129 6.26 18.85 -11.07
C LEU A 129 6.14 20.30 -10.58
N ARG A 130 4.91 20.83 -10.51
CA ARG A 130 4.65 22.23 -10.15
C ARG A 130 4.83 22.50 -8.67
N TYR A 131 4.41 21.58 -7.80
CA TYR A 131 4.27 21.85 -6.37
C TYR A 131 5.36 21.19 -5.52
N ILE A 132 5.95 20.07 -5.97
CA ILE A 132 7.00 19.38 -5.21
C ILE A 132 8.35 19.63 -5.87
N PRO A 133 9.29 20.35 -5.23
CA PRO A 133 10.62 20.58 -5.81
C PRO A 133 11.43 19.28 -5.85
N SER A 134 12.15 19.04 -6.96
CA SER A 134 13.05 17.88 -7.05
C SER A 134 14.27 18.10 -6.14
N PRO A 135 14.69 17.10 -5.34
CA PRO A 135 15.97 17.15 -4.65
C PRO A 135 17.11 17.26 -5.67
N SER A 136 18.11 18.11 -5.41
CA SER A 136 19.23 18.35 -6.33
C SER A 136 20.02 17.08 -6.70
N ARG A 137 19.98 16.04 -5.84
CA ARG A 137 20.66 14.76 -6.05
C ARG A 137 19.74 13.67 -6.63
N PHE A 138 18.47 13.97 -6.90
CA PHE A 138 17.46 13.00 -7.29
C PHE A 138 16.70 13.45 -8.55
N ALA A 139 17.42 13.57 -9.67
CA ALA A 139 16.92 14.16 -10.91
C ALA A 139 15.66 13.48 -11.49
N ASP A 140 15.47 12.18 -11.25
CA ASP A 140 14.33 11.40 -11.72
C ASP A 140 13.24 11.20 -10.65
N PHE A 141 13.31 11.93 -9.53
CA PHE A 141 12.36 11.87 -8.41
C PHE A 141 10.89 11.86 -8.87
N HIS A 142 10.48 12.88 -9.64
CA HIS A 142 9.11 13.03 -10.10
C HIS A 142 8.63 11.82 -10.91
N LYS A 143 9.49 11.30 -11.78
CA LYS A 143 9.17 10.16 -12.64
C LYS A 143 9.03 8.89 -11.80
N ARG A 144 9.92 8.68 -10.83
CA ARG A 144 9.85 7.52 -9.93
C ARG A 144 8.62 7.58 -9.04
N PHE A 145 8.37 8.71 -8.38
CA PHE A 145 7.18 8.90 -7.55
C PHE A 145 5.91 8.67 -8.36
N TYR A 146 5.81 9.31 -9.53
CA TYR A 146 4.63 9.21 -10.39
C TYR A 146 4.34 7.78 -10.85
N LYS A 147 5.38 7.00 -11.15
CA LYS A 147 5.21 5.58 -11.50
C LYS A 147 4.84 4.74 -10.27
N GLN A 148 5.50 5.00 -9.14
CA GLN A 148 5.39 4.18 -7.95
C GLN A 148 4.05 4.33 -7.23
N GLN A 149 3.41 5.51 -7.29
CA GLN A 149 2.13 5.76 -6.62
C GLN A 149 1.03 4.77 -7.00
N PHE A 150 1.00 4.29 -8.26
CA PHE A 150 -0.05 3.40 -8.74
C PHE A 150 -0.04 2.05 -8.03
N CYS A 151 1.13 1.53 -7.65
CA CYS A 151 1.25 0.32 -6.83
C CYS A 151 0.61 0.48 -5.45
N TRP A 152 0.65 1.69 -4.89
CA TRP A 152 0.10 2.02 -3.57
C TRP A 152 -1.35 2.53 -3.63
N CYS A 153 -1.90 2.72 -4.83
CA CYS A 153 -3.25 3.25 -5.04
C CYS A 153 -4.07 2.36 -5.98
N PRO A 154 -4.25 1.05 -5.65
CA PRO A 154 -5.16 0.21 -6.40
C PRO A 154 -6.60 0.72 -6.28
N ILE A 155 -7.42 0.40 -7.28
CA ILE A 155 -8.84 0.76 -7.28
C ILE A 155 -9.55 0.12 -6.07
N ARG A 156 -10.25 0.93 -5.27
CA ARG A 156 -11.14 0.44 -4.20
C ARG A 156 -12.57 0.30 -4.73
N PHE A 157 -13.22 -0.81 -4.38
CA PHE A 157 -14.58 -1.12 -4.79
C PHE A 157 -15.57 -0.65 -3.74
N GLU A 158 -16.30 0.41 -4.05
CA GLU A 158 -17.34 0.97 -3.19
C GLU A 158 -18.73 0.73 -3.77
N MET A 159 -19.76 0.79 -2.94
CA MET A 159 -21.14 0.69 -3.41
C MET A 159 -21.49 1.90 -4.28
N GLY A 160 -22.18 1.69 -5.42
CA GLY A 160 -22.58 2.79 -6.31
C GLY A 160 -21.43 3.40 -7.13
N MET A 161 -20.34 2.65 -7.32
CA MET A 161 -19.18 3.08 -8.09
C MET A 161 -19.58 3.45 -9.54
N GLY A 162 -19.35 4.70 -9.92
CA GLY A 162 -19.68 5.25 -11.26
C GLY A 162 -18.59 6.13 -11.86
N ARG A 163 -17.38 6.11 -11.28
CA ARG A 163 -16.26 6.94 -11.71
C ARG A 163 -15.36 6.19 -12.69
N LYS A 164 -14.64 6.94 -13.53
CA LYS A 164 -13.56 6.40 -14.38
C LYS A 164 -12.26 6.41 -13.59
N TYR A 165 -11.46 5.36 -13.77
CA TYR A 165 -10.17 5.17 -13.10
C TYR A 165 -9.06 5.05 -14.15
N PRO A 166 -8.72 6.15 -14.86
CA PRO A 166 -7.62 6.12 -15.81
C PRO A 166 -6.31 5.86 -15.07
N ASP A 167 -5.45 5.02 -15.64
CA ASP A 167 -4.10 4.70 -15.16
C ASP A 167 -4.02 4.05 -13.77
N CYS A 168 -5.15 3.75 -13.12
CA CYS A 168 -5.19 3.02 -11.85
C CYS A 168 -5.07 1.50 -12.06
N ILE A 169 -4.41 0.84 -11.11
CA ILE A 169 -4.30 -0.62 -11.11
C ILE A 169 -5.64 -1.23 -10.69
N SER A 170 -6.19 -2.08 -11.55
CA SER A 170 -7.37 -2.91 -11.23
C SER A 170 -6.94 -4.08 -10.35
N PRO A 171 -7.39 -4.19 -9.09
CA PRO A 171 -6.89 -5.20 -8.16
C PRO A 171 -7.59 -6.56 -8.31
N PHE A 172 -7.88 -6.97 -9.54
CA PHE A 172 -8.47 -8.27 -9.80
C PHE A 172 -7.40 -9.34 -9.62
N SER A 173 -7.54 -10.26 -8.67
CA SER A 173 -6.64 -11.44 -8.61
C SER A 173 -7.01 -12.48 -9.65
N PHE A 174 -8.27 -12.48 -10.08
CA PHE A 174 -8.81 -13.36 -11.10
C PHE A 174 -9.80 -12.60 -11.96
N LYS A 175 -9.87 -12.95 -13.25
CA LYS A 175 -10.85 -12.40 -14.20
C LYS A 175 -11.20 -13.45 -15.23
N HIS A 176 -12.43 -13.93 -15.19
CA HIS A 176 -12.94 -14.93 -16.12
C HIS A 176 -14.22 -14.44 -16.81
N LYS A 177 -14.31 -14.68 -18.11
CA LYS A 177 -15.50 -14.29 -18.88
C LYS A 177 -16.59 -15.33 -18.62
N ILE A 178 -17.76 -14.90 -18.16
CA ILE A 178 -18.88 -15.81 -17.93
C ILE A 178 -19.43 -16.25 -19.29
N THR A 179 -19.42 -17.57 -19.54
CA THR A 179 -19.96 -18.19 -20.75
C THR A 179 -20.72 -19.47 -20.41
N PRO A 180 -21.82 -19.80 -21.11
CA PRO A 180 -22.49 -18.98 -22.12
C PRO A 180 -23.28 -17.83 -21.50
N TYR A 181 -23.66 -16.84 -22.30
CA TYR A 181 -24.65 -15.84 -21.87
C TYR A 181 -25.95 -16.56 -21.50
N ARG A 182 -26.76 -15.94 -20.64
CA ARG A 182 -27.98 -16.52 -20.02
C ARG A 182 -28.91 -17.29 -20.99
N ASP A 183 -28.89 -16.95 -22.28
CA ASP A 183 -29.76 -17.52 -23.31
C ASP A 183 -29.06 -18.58 -24.21
N GLY A 184 -27.82 -18.97 -23.93
CA GLY A 184 -27.03 -19.91 -24.76
C GLY A 184 -26.63 -19.38 -26.14
N LYS A 185 -27.24 -18.27 -26.57
CA LYS A 185 -26.92 -17.52 -27.78
C LYS A 185 -25.71 -16.64 -27.47
N GLY A 186 -24.70 -16.69 -28.34
CA GLY A 186 -23.47 -15.92 -28.22
C GLY A 186 -23.72 -14.40 -28.06
N PRO A 187 -22.66 -13.62 -27.87
CA PRO A 187 -22.79 -12.17 -27.69
C PRO A 187 -23.52 -11.57 -28.90
N ARG A 188 -24.65 -10.89 -28.68
CA ARG A 188 -25.30 -10.06 -29.69
C ARG A 188 -24.55 -8.73 -29.76
N GLU A 189 -24.67 -8.00 -30.87
CA GLU A 189 -23.94 -6.74 -31.13
C GLU A 189 -24.17 -5.61 -30.09
N ASN A 190 -25.02 -5.80 -29.08
CA ASN A 190 -25.28 -4.86 -27.99
C ASN A 190 -25.37 -5.50 -26.59
N THR A 191 -24.81 -6.71 -26.39
CA THR A 191 -24.82 -7.35 -25.06
C THR A 191 -23.53 -7.06 -24.30
N ALA A 192 -23.64 -6.52 -23.09
CA ALA A 192 -22.54 -6.37 -22.15
C ALA A 192 -21.87 -7.74 -21.91
N SER A 193 -20.53 -7.79 -21.94
CA SER A 193 -19.77 -8.97 -21.53
C SER A 193 -19.75 -9.05 -20.01
N LEU A 194 -20.20 -10.17 -19.46
CA LEU A 194 -20.16 -10.43 -18.02
C LEU A 194 -18.86 -11.13 -17.64
N TYR A 195 -18.27 -10.70 -16.54
CA TYR A 195 -17.04 -11.26 -15.99
C TYR A 195 -17.25 -11.60 -14.52
N GLU A 196 -16.69 -12.73 -14.14
CA GLU A 196 -16.43 -13.09 -12.75
C GLU A 196 -15.03 -12.59 -12.40
N ILE A 197 -14.89 -11.94 -11.25
CA ILE A 197 -13.64 -11.36 -10.78
C ILE A 197 -13.47 -11.66 -9.30
N ASP A 198 -12.22 -11.90 -8.91
CA ASP A 198 -11.85 -11.96 -7.49
C ASP A 198 -11.12 -10.68 -7.13
N VAL A 199 -11.47 -10.10 -5.98
CA VAL A 199 -10.86 -8.88 -5.45
C VAL A 199 -10.48 -9.12 -3.98
N PRO A 200 -9.28 -8.69 -3.53
CA PRO A 200 -8.94 -8.72 -2.11
C PRO A 200 -9.98 -7.97 -1.27
N GLU A 201 -10.47 -8.59 -0.21
CA GLU A 201 -11.53 -8.02 0.64
C GLU A 201 -11.14 -6.67 1.23
N GLU A 202 -9.85 -6.44 1.49
CA GLU A 202 -9.28 -5.19 1.99
C GLU A 202 -9.51 -4.01 1.04
N LEU A 203 -9.71 -4.28 -0.25
CA LEU A 203 -10.01 -3.27 -1.28
C LEU A 203 -11.50 -3.14 -1.57
N VAL A 204 -12.34 -3.86 -0.84
CA VAL A 204 -13.81 -3.76 -0.90
C VAL A 204 -14.29 -2.93 0.28
N GLY A 205 -15.03 -1.87 -0.04
CA GLY A 205 -15.62 -0.95 0.92
C GLY A 205 -16.61 -1.62 1.88
N PRO A 206 -16.81 -1.05 3.08
CA PRO A 206 -17.58 -1.69 4.15
C PRO A 206 -19.05 -1.94 3.78
N GLU A 207 -19.68 -1.05 3.01
CA GLU A 207 -21.07 -1.20 2.58
C GLU A 207 -21.21 -2.32 1.56
N LEU A 208 -20.34 -2.33 0.55
CA LEU A 208 -20.33 -3.36 -0.48
C LEU A 208 -20.03 -4.74 0.14
N ARG A 209 -19.06 -4.82 1.04
CA ARG A 209 -18.72 -6.03 1.81
C ARG A 209 -19.91 -6.58 2.58
N LYS A 210 -20.70 -5.72 3.25
CA LYS A 210 -21.93 -6.12 3.96
C LYS A 210 -22.97 -6.67 3.00
N SER A 211 -23.16 -6.03 1.84
CA SER A 211 -24.14 -6.49 0.84
C SER A 211 -23.75 -7.80 0.15
N MET A 212 -22.45 -8.13 0.12
CA MET A 212 -21.89 -9.30 -0.54
C MET A 212 -21.45 -10.40 0.44
N ALA A 213 -22.00 -10.43 1.66
CA ALA A 213 -21.56 -11.35 2.70
C ALA A 213 -21.59 -12.84 2.28
N SER A 214 -22.52 -13.23 1.40
CA SER A 214 -22.66 -14.59 0.86
C SER A 214 -21.70 -14.92 -0.30
N ALA A 215 -20.99 -13.93 -0.85
CA ALA A 215 -20.07 -14.10 -1.98
C ALA A 215 -18.60 -14.14 -1.55
N ARG A 216 -18.32 -14.27 -0.23
CA ARG A 216 -16.96 -14.39 0.29
C ARG A 216 -16.44 -15.79 0.00
N VAL A 217 -15.34 -15.87 -0.74
CA VAL A 217 -14.59 -17.11 -0.94
C VAL A 217 -13.53 -17.19 0.16
N GLU A 218 -13.52 -18.27 0.93
CA GLU A 218 -12.48 -18.49 1.96
C GLU A 218 -11.10 -18.64 1.30
N ARG A 219 -10.14 -17.88 1.81
CA ARG A 219 -8.75 -17.93 1.34
C ARG A 219 -8.17 -19.29 1.72
N GLN A 220 -7.86 -20.15 0.76
CA GLN A 220 -6.96 -21.27 1.02
C GLN A 220 -5.55 -20.69 1.24
N GLU A 221 -5.14 -20.59 2.50
CA GLU A 221 -3.75 -20.29 2.85
C GLU A 221 -2.86 -21.34 2.18
N LYS A 222 -1.79 -20.89 1.53
CA LYS A 222 -0.82 -21.77 0.86
C LYS A 222 -0.15 -22.68 1.89
N GLY A 223 -0.76 -23.83 2.13
CA GLY A 223 -0.14 -25.01 2.69
C GLY A 223 0.77 -25.65 1.66
N THR A 224 2.00 -25.90 2.10
CA THR A 224 3.06 -26.70 1.50
C THR A 224 2.56 -27.93 0.73
N HIS A 225 3.28 -28.28 -0.34
CA HIS A 225 3.15 -29.51 -1.12
C HIS A 225 2.53 -30.71 -0.39
N GLY A 226 1.42 -31.21 -0.93
CA GLY A 226 0.88 -32.52 -0.62
C GLY A 226 -0.15 -32.89 -1.69
N GLY A 227 0.29 -33.56 -2.76
CA GLY A 227 -0.64 -34.12 -3.72
C GLY A 227 -1.51 -35.19 -3.05
N ASN A 228 -2.82 -35.11 -3.26
CA ASN A 228 -3.56 -36.29 -3.69
C ASN A 228 -4.97 -35.96 -4.20
N SER A 229 -5.16 -36.40 -5.43
CA SER A 229 -6.36 -36.85 -6.13
C SER A 229 -7.63 -37.17 -5.31
N LYS A 230 -8.76 -36.87 -5.99
CA LYS A 230 -10.08 -37.53 -6.02
C LYS A 230 -11.16 -37.09 -5.01
N GLY A 231 -12.33 -36.79 -5.60
CA GLY A 231 -13.63 -37.10 -5.01
C GLY A 231 -14.74 -36.11 -5.36
N TYR A 232 -15.36 -36.26 -6.53
CA TYR A 232 -16.73 -35.77 -6.75
C TYR A 232 -17.72 -36.66 -5.97
N LEU A 233 -18.71 -36.04 -5.32
CA LEU A 233 -20.06 -36.48 -4.93
C LEU A 233 -20.67 -35.25 -4.21
N HIS A 234 -21.86 -34.73 -4.51
CA HIS A 234 -23.07 -35.22 -5.16
C HIS A 234 -23.82 -34.05 -5.82
#